data_AF-A0A0S4LVF4-F1
#
_entry.id   AF-A0A0S4LVF4-F1
#
_cell.length_a   1.000
_cell.length_b   1.000
_cell.length_c   1.000
_cell.angle_alpha   90.00
_cell.angle_beta   90.00
_cell.angle_gamma   90.00
#
_symmetry.space_group_name_H-M   'P 1'
#
loop_
_entity.id
_entity.type
_entity.pdbx_description
1 polymer ?
#
loop_
_entity_poly.entity_id
_entity_poly.type
_entity_poly.pdbx_seq_one_letter_code
_entity_poly.pdbx_strand_id
1 'polypeptide(L)'
;MAQGGSDKHQLAGLDHRERGFSRPVEFERAGEGYQAILRYESVRVTTEIHPTQDDALTILIQTLQAQGYRQLKTQRSFRDGVYLGSQELWVEYPDPPQGELDQSGFFEKLKSWFTSRSTNG
;
A
#
# COMPACT_ATOMS: atom_id res chain seq x y z
N MET A 1 -17.14 22.01 -9.84
CA MET A 1 -17.12 20.60 -10.30
C MET A 1 -16.25 19.84 -9.33
N ALA A 2 -16.84 19.13 -8.37
CA ALA A 2 -16.11 18.43 -7.32
C ALA A 2 -15.49 17.16 -7.92
N GLN A 3 -14.17 17.19 -8.18
CA GLN A 3 -13.43 15.97 -8.44
C GLN A 3 -13.55 15.11 -7.16
N GLY A 4 -14.24 13.97 -7.27
CA GLY A 4 -14.57 13.10 -6.14
C GLY A 4 -13.33 12.85 -5.28
N GLY A 5 -13.41 13.25 -4.02
CA GLY A 5 -12.29 13.17 -3.09
C GLY A 5 -12.01 11.71 -2.75
N SER A 6 -11.10 11.08 -3.50
CA SER A 6 -10.56 9.76 -3.21
C SER A 6 -10.06 9.72 -1.77
N ASP A 7 -10.41 8.68 -1.01
CA ASP A 7 -9.92 8.50 0.34
C ASP A 7 -8.40 8.60 0.36
N LYS A 8 -7.88 9.27 1.39
CA LYS A 8 -6.43 9.38 1.59
C LYS A 8 -6.07 8.59 2.82
N HIS A 9 -5.06 7.75 2.68
CA HIS A 9 -4.47 7.02 3.79
C HIS A 9 -3.07 7.57 4.03
N GLN A 10 -2.67 7.68 5.27
CA GLN A 10 -1.30 7.97 5.67
C GLN A 10 -0.67 6.68 6.16
N LEU A 11 0.43 6.28 5.56
CA LEU A 11 1.22 5.13 5.96
C LEU A 11 2.45 5.58 6.72
N ALA A 12 2.69 4.97 7.87
CA ALA A 12 3.89 5.16 8.66
C ALA A 12 4.48 3.82 9.09
N GLY A 13 5.77 3.82 9.40
CA GLY A 13 6.48 2.63 9.86
C GLY A 13 7.98 2.79 9.72
N LEU A 14 8.69 1.66 9.64
CA LEU A 14 10.11 1.59 9.38
C LEU A 14 10.36 1.10 7.95
N ASP A 15 11.25 1.78 7.23
CA ASP A 15 11.73 1.28 5.94
C ASP A 15 12.67 0.09 6.11
N HIS A 16 13.09 -0.50 5.00
CA HIS A 16 14.05 -1.62 4.98
C HIS A 16 15.44 -1.29 5.58
N ARG A 17 15.70 -0.03 5.90
CA ARG A 17 16.93 0.47 6.56
C ARG A 17 16.66 0.87 8.02
N GLU A 18 15.51 0.47 8.56
CA GLU A 18 15.04 0.81 9.90
C GLU A 18 14.86 2.33 10.13
N ARG A 19 14.67 3.10 9.06
CA ARG A 19 14.38 4.54 9.14
C ARG A 19 12.88 4.75 9.26
N GLY A 20 12.48 5.57 10.23
CA GLY A 20 11.09 6.00 10.36
C GLY A 20 10.62 6.79 9.13
N PHE A 21 9.45 6.43 8.59
CA PHE A 21 8.80 7.18 7.52
C PHE A 21 7.32 7.43 7.83
N SER A 22 6.77 8.47 7.19
CA SER A 22 5.35 8.77 7.19
C SER A 22 5.00 9.48 5.88
N ARG A 23 4.17 8.84 5.05
CA ARG A 23 3.84 9.31 3.71
C ARG A 23 2.38 9.02 3.37
N PRO A 24 1.73 9.90 2.58
CA PRO A 24 0.42 9.60 2.06
C PRO A 24 0.50 8.44 1.05
N VAL A 25 -0.52 7.59 1.08
CA VAL A 25 -0.83 6.61 0.05
C VAL A 25 -1.83 7.28 -0.90
N GLU A 26 -1.48 7.29 -2.18
CA GLU A 26 -2.33 7.80 -3.25
C GLU A 26 -3.14 6.64 -3.82
N PHE A 27 -4.40 6.88 -4.18
CA PHE A 27 -5.24 5.91 -4.85
C PHE A 27 -5.65 6.46 -6.21
N GLU A 28 -5.29 5.73 -7.26
CA GLU A 28 -5.72 6.04 -8.62
C GLU A 28 -6.81 5.07 -9.05
N ARG A 29 -7.88 5.59 -9.65
CA ARG A 29 -8.91 4.77 -10.26
C ARG A 29 -8.43 4.32 -11.64
N ALA A 30 -8.36 3.02 -11.87
CA ALA A 30 -7.93 2.43 -13.13
C ALA A 30 -8.98 1.41 -13.58
N GLY A 31 -9.71 1.75 -14.65
CA GLY A 31 -10.87 0.97 -15.10
C GLY A 31 -11.97 0.90 -14.03
N GLU A 32 -12.36 -0.33 -13.67
CA GLU A 32 -13.40 -0.59 -12.65
C GLU A 32 -12.85 -0.69 -11.22
N GLY A 33 -11.52 -0.59 -11.02
CA GLY A 33 -10.89 -0.74 -9.71
C GLY A 33 -9.96 0.42 -9.33
N TYR A 34 -9.13 0.15 -8.32
CA TYR A 34 -8.20 1.08 -7.70
C TYR A 34 -6.82 0.47 -7.57
N GLN A 35 -5.79 1.29 -7.78
CA GLN A 35 -4.41 0.95 -7.45
C GLN A 35 -3.91 1.87 -6.33
N ALA A 36 -3.16 1.31 -5.37
CA ALA A 36 -2.53 2.04 -4.30
C ALA A 36 -1.08 2.35 -4.66
N ILE A 37 -0.66 3.59 -4.40
CA ILE A 37 0.66 4.10 -4.77
C ILE A 37 1.30 4.73 -3.54
N LEU A 38 2.49 4.24 -3.21
CA LEU A 38 3.38 4.87 -2.23
C LEU A 38 4.57 5.50 -2.94
N ARG A 39 4.83 6.77 -2.64
CA ARG A 39 6.04 7.48 -3.08
C ARG A 39 6.86 7.88 -1.86
N TYR A 40 8.07 7.36 -1.78
CA TYR A 40 9.00 7.63 -0.70
C TYR A 40 10.42 7.80 -1.25
N GLU A 41 10.96 9.03 -1.13
CA GLU A 41 12.24 9.40 -1.73
C GLU A 41 12.30 9.08 -3.24
N SER A 42 13.15 8.14 -3.65
CA SER A 42 13.23 7.65 -5.04
C SER A 42 12.45 6.34 -5.26
N VAL A 43 11.85 5.78 -4.21
CA VAL A 43 11.07 4.54 -4.27
C VAL A 43 9.62 4.87 -4.62
N ARG A 44 9.12 4.20 -5.66
CA ARG A 44 7.70 4.20 -6.03
C ARG A 44 7.21 2.76 -5.99
N VAL A 45 6.26 2.47 -5.11
CA VAL A 45 5.58 1.17 -5.05
C VAL A 45 4.15 1.38 -5.54
N THR A 46 3.70 0.56 -6.48
CA THR A 46 2.36 0.63 -7.07
C THR A 46 1.79 -0.77 -7.10
N THR A 47 0.57 -0.93 -6.60
CA THR A 47 -0.14 -2.22 -6.65
C THR A 47 -0.79 -2.42 -8.01
N GLU A 48 -1.29 -3.64 -8.23
CA GLU A 48 -2.22 -3.88 -9.32
C GLU A 48 -3.58 -3.20 -9.07
N ILE A 49 -4.49 -3.35 -10.02
CA ILE A 49 -5.85 -2.85 -9.92
C ILE A 49 -6.67 -3.84 -9.10
N HIS A 50 -7.18 -3.36 -7.98
CA HIS A 50 -8.01 -4.11 -7.05
C HIS A 50 -9.43 -3.54 -7.01
N PRO A 51 -10.45 -4.35 -6.68
CA PRO A 51 -11.84 -3.91 -6.71
C PRO A 51 -12.14 -2.76 -5.72
N THR A 52 -11.37 -2.63 -4.64
CA THR A 52 -11.54 -1.57 -3.64
C THR A 52 -10.20 -0.96 -3.24
N GLN A 53 -10.24 0.27 -2.72
CA GLN A 53 -9.05 0.93 -2.18
C GLN A 53 -8.46 0.19 -0.97
N ASP A 54 -9.31 -0.43 -0.14
CA ASP A 54 -8.88 -1.19 1.04
C ASP A 54 -8.11 -2.46 0.63
N ASP A 55 -8.57 -3.14 -0.42
CA ASP A 55 -7.87 -4.29 -1.01
C ASP A 55 -6.52 -3.87 -1.62
N ALA A 56 -6.50 -2.77 -2.40
CA ALA A 56 -5.26 -2.20 -2.91
C ALA A 56 -4.28 -1.79 -1.79
N LEU A 57 -4.78 -1.18 -0.70
CA LEU A 57 -3.97 -0.81 0.45
C LEU A 57 -3.38 -2.05 1.13
N THR A 58 -4.17 -3.10 1.32
CA THR A 58 -3.72 -4.35 1.93
C THR A 58 -2.58 -4.97 1.13
N ILE A 59 -2.71 -5.01 -0.20
CA ILE A 59 -1.65 -5.50 -1.09
C ILE A 59 -0.40 -4.63 -1.05
N LEU A 60 -0.55 -3.30 -0.95
CA LEU A 60 0.58 -2.38 -0.78
C LEU A 60 1.35 -2.69 0.52
N ILE A 61 0.64 -2.87 1.63
CA ILE A 61 1.25 -3.21 2.93
C ILE A 61 2.02 -4.54 2.84
N GLN A 62 1.41 -5.58 2.29
CA GLN A 62 2.06 -6.88 2.11
C GLN A 62 3.30 -6.76 1.22
N THR A 63 3.24 -5.97 0.15
CA THR A 63 4.38 -5.71 -0.75
C THR A 63 5.52 -5.01 -0.01
N LEU A 64 5.22 -4.04 0.85
CA LEU A 64 6.23 -3.34 1.64
C LEU A 64 6.84 -4.25 2.71
N GLN A 65 6.04 -5.06 3.39
CA GLN A 65 6.55 -6.07 4.35
C GLN A 65 7.46 -7.08 3.66
N ALA A 66 7.13 -7.49 2.41
CA ALA A 66 8.01 -8.30 1.57
C ALA A 66 9.38 -7.63 1.39
N GLN A 67 9.37 -6.33 1.10
CA GLN A 67 10.57 -5.51 0.90
C GLN A 67 11.34 -5.20 2.19
N GLY A 68 10.91 -5.76 3.33
CA GLY A 68 11.58 -5.58 4.62
C GLY A 68 11.14 -4.34 5.39
N TYR A 69 10.07 -3.65 4.96
CA TYR A 69 9.45 -2.62 5.78
C TYR A 69 8.77 -3.26 6.99
N ARG A 70 8.79 -2.57 8.12
CA ARG A 70 8.33 -3.12 9.41
C ARG A 70 7.49 -2.12 10.18
N GLN A 71 6.76 -2.60 11.18
CA GLN A 71 5.92 -1.79 12.08
C GLN A 71 4.97 -0.88 11.30
N LEU A 72 4.43 -1.40 10.20
CA LEU A 72 3.60 -0.61 9.31
C LEU A 72 2.26 -0.32 9.98
N LYS A 73 1.80 0.93 9.84
CA LYS A 73 0.49 1.36 10.31
C LYS A 73 -0.10 2.39 9.37
N THR A 74 -1.41 2.32 9.18
CA THR A 74 -2.13 3.29 8.35
C THR A 74 -3.15 4.04 9.15
N GLN A 75 -3.35 5.32 8.82
CA GLN A 75 -4.45 6.11 9.30
C GLN A 75 -5.20 6.67 8.09
N ARG A 76 -6.52 6.51 8.05
CA ARG A 76 -7.34 7.17 7.04
C ARG A 76 -7.58 8.62 7.47
N SER A 77 -7.39 9.54 6.53
CA SER A 77 -7.46 10.99 6.80
C SER A 77 -8.63 11.66 6.06
N PHE A 78 -9.08 11.05 4.96
CA PHE A 78 -10.21 11.54 4.15
C PHE A 78 -11.07 10.37 3.73
N ARG A 79 -12.39 10.55 3.77
CA ARG A 79 -13.38 9.60 3.26
C ARG A 79 -14.43 10.32 2.44
N ASP A 80 -14.64 9.90 1.19
CA ASP A 80 -15.64 10.51 0.29
C ASP A 80 -15.54 12.05 0.19
N GLY A 81 -14.32 12.59 0.22
CA GLY A 81 -14.05 14.04 0.22
C GLY A 81 -14.32 14.78 1.54
N VAL A 82 -14.74 14.08 2.60
CA VAL A 82 -14.83 14.62 3.95
C VAL A 82 -13.51 14.41 4.68
N TYR A 83 -12.91 15.49 5.18
CA TYR A 83 -11.74 15.41 6.03
C TYR A 83 -12.15 14.89 7.42
N LEU A 84 -11.64 13.73 7.81
CA LEU A 84 -11.95 13.13 9.10
C LEU A 84 -10.95 13.56 10.20
N GLY A 85 -9.92 14.33 9.86
CA GLY A 85 -8.89 14.76 10.82
C GLY A 85 -8.10 13.57 11.37
N SER A 86 -7.69 13.67 12.63
CA SER A 86 -7.05 12.58 13.39
C SER A 86 -8.05 11.64 14.07
N GLN A 87 -9.33 11.66 13.67
CA GLN A 87 -10.39 10.93 14.38
C GLN A 87 -10.36 9.43 14.09
N GLU A 88 -9.70 8.98 13.02
CA GLU A 88 -9.54 7.56 12.75
C GLU A 88 -8.32 6.98 13.48
N LEU A 89 -8.51 5.78 14.02
CA LEU A 89 -7.48 5.03 14.71
C LEU A 89 -6.41 4.58 13.72
N TRP A 90 -5.16 4.57 14.19
CA TRP A 90 -4.09 3.90 13.46
C TRP A 90 -4.41 2.40 13.41
N VAL A 91 -4.50 1.86 12.20
CA VAL A 91 -4.56 0.43 11.94
C VAL A 91 -3.14 -0.07 11.86
N GLU A 92 -2.74 -0.92 12.79
CA GLU A 92 -1.42 -1.53 12.84
C GLU A 92 -1.42 -2.85 12.07
N TYR A 93 -0.36 -3.08 11.28
CA TYR A 93 -0.16 -4.30 10.53
C TYR A 93 0.99 -5.08 11.15
N PRO A 94 0.72 -6.26 11.74
CA PRO A 94 1.75 -7.04 12.41
C PRO A 94 2.81 -7.48 11.41
N ASP A 95 4.06 -7.43 11.85
CA ASP A 95 5.20 -7.87 11.07
C ASP A 95 5.15 -9.39 10.81
N PRO A 96 5.45 -9.86 9.59
CA PRO A 96 5.51 -11.29 9.32
C PRO A 96 6.61 -11.95 10.17
N PRO A 97 6.41 -13.20 10.64
CA PRO A 97 7.34 -13.90 11.52
C PRO A 97 8.73 -13.95 10.88
N GLN A 98 9.77 -13.63 11.66
CA GLN A 98 11.16 -13.49 11.17
C GLN A 98 11.85 -14.83 10.80
N GLY A 99 11.08 -15.90 10.57
CA GLY A 99 11.57 -17.26 10.44
C GLY A 99 12.20 -17.61 9.09
N GLU A 100 11.85 -16.94 8.00
CA GLU A 100 12.37 -17.28 6.67
C GLU A 100 12.57 -16.00 5.86
N LEU A 101 13.71 -15.34 6.07
CA LEU A 101 14.30 -14.44 5.07
C LEU A 101 14.80 -15.23 3.85
N ASP A 102 14.04 -16.22 3.37
CA ASP A 102 14.13 -16.59 1.98
C ASP A 102 13.36 -15.52 1.21
N GLN A 103 14.04 -14.40 0.98
CA GLN A 103 13.56 -13.26 0.18
C GLN A 103 13.28 -13.67 -1.29
N SER A 104 13.37 -14.96 -1.62
CA SER A 104 13.16 -15.50 -2.95
C SER A 104 11.73 -16.03 -3.09
N GLY A 105 11.27 -16.90 -2.19
CA GLY A 105 9.97 -17.59 -2.33
C GLY A 105 8.71 -16.72 -2.19
N PHE A 106 8.68 -15.78 -1.24
CA PHE A 106 7.54 -14.86 -1.11
C PHE A 106 7.50 -13.82 -2.23
N PHE A 107 8.68 -13.34 -2.65
CA PHE A 107 8.81 -12.44 -3.81
C PHE A 107 8.44 -13.13 -5.12
N GLU A 108 8.73 -14.41 -5.32
CA GLU A 108 8.28 -15.16 -6.50
C GLU A 108 6.77 -15.33 -6.53
N LYS A 109 6.13 -15.60 -5.37
CA LYS A 109 4.67 -15.65 -5.28
C LYS A 109 4.01 -14.31 -5.58
N LEU A 110 4.53 -13.22 -5.01
CA LEU A 110 4.05 -11.87 -5.29
C LEU A 110 4.32 -11.49 -6.75
N LYS A 111 5.54 -11.71 -7.28
CA LYS A 111 5.88 -11.43 -8.69
C LYS A 111 5.04 -12.24 -9.66
N SER A 112 4.69 -13.50 -9.34
CA SER A 112 3.78 -14.30 -10.15
C SER A 112 2.37 -13.71 -10.17
N TRP A 113 1.96 -13.02 -9.12
CA TRP A 113 0.72 -12.24 -9.10
C TRP A 113 0.87 -11.00 -9.99
N PHE A 114 1.93 -10.20 -9.78
CA PHE A 114 2.24 -8.99 -10.55
C PHE A 114 2.54 -9.21 -12.04
N THR A 115 2.92 -10.42 -12.46
CA THR A 115 3.25 -10.75 -13.86
C THR A 115 2.06 -11.33 -14.63
N SER A 116 0.97 -11.68 -13.95
CA SER A 116 -0.20 -12.22 -14.64
C SER A 116 -1.09 -11.08 -15.16
N ARG A 117 -0.80 -10.72 -16.42
CA ARG A 117 -1.70 -10.11 -17.44
C ARG A 117 -1.29 -8.73 -17.97
N SER A 118 -0.05 -8.62 -18.44
CA SER A 118 0.23 -7.85 -19.66
C SER A 118 0.33 -8.81 -20.85
N THR A 119 -0.82 -9.31 -21.30
CA THR A 119 -1.01 -9.84 -22.67
C THR A 119 -2.48 -9.65 -23.02
N ASN A 120 -2.76 -8.51 -23.64
CA ASN A 120 -3.79 -8.44 -24.65
C ASN A 120 -3.17 -7.70 -25.84
N GLY A 121 -2.67 -8.48 -26.79
CA GLY A 121 -2.15 -8.09 -28.08
C GLY A 121 -2.37 -9.26 -29.02
#